data_AF-A0A4Q3WWL9-F1
#
_entry.id   AF-A0A4Q3WWL9-F1
#
_cell.length_a   1.000
_cell.length_b   1.000
_cell.length_c   1.000
_cell.angle_alpha   90.00
_cell.angle_beta   90.00
_cell.angle_gamma   90.00
#
_symmetry.space_group_name_H-M   'P 1'
#
loop_
_entity.id
_entity.type
_entity.pdbx_description
1 polymer ?
#
loop_
_entity_poly.entity_id
_entity_poly.type
_entity_poly.pdbx_seq_one_letter_code
_entity_poly.pdbx_strand_id
1 'polypeptide(L)'
;MLSLRRLVIGAPIATERMAHERLPKILALPIFASDALSSTAYASEEIMAALLVAGTSIFNMTPMLSLAIVVLLTIVVISYRQIVMAYPSGGGAYIVAGDNLGPIPAQVAGASLLVDYILTVAVSSSAGVAAISSLIKGFRPDFPIDNYTVQMCLAAVAFITVINLRGAKESGVAFAIPAYSFILLMYGLIGYGVYQYMTGHLKPVHSMAEMNAARYINENSGLIKFDA
;
A
#
# COMPACT_ATOMS: atom_id res chain seq x y z
N MET A 1 -11.00 33.24 21.98
CA MET A 1 -10.77 32.98 20.54
C MET A 1 -10.28 31.56 20.38
N LEU A 2 -11.09 30.66 19.80
CA LEU A 2 -10.58 29.37 19.33
C LEU A 2 -9.48 29.66 18.30
N SER A 3 -8.22 29.52 18.71
CA SER A 3 -7.09 29.67 17.79
C SER A 3 -7.29 28.68 16.65
N LEU A 4 -7.14 29.12 15.39
CA LEU A 4 -7.21 28.27 14.19
C LEU A 4 -6.37 26.98 14.36
N ARG A 5 -5.28 27.09 15.14
CA ARG A 5 -4.44 25.98 15.60
C ARG A 5 -5.20 24.90 16.38
N ARG A 6 -6.09 25.25 17.31
CA ARG A 6 -6.91 24.29 18.08
C ARG A 6 -8.00 23.63 17.23
N LEU A 7 -8.50 24.29 16.19
CA LEU A 7 -9.47 23.70 15.26
C LEU A 7 -8.83 22.64 14.35
N VAL A 8 -7.58 22.87 13.94
CA VAL A 8 -6.83 21.97 13.06
C VAL A 8 -6.15 20.83 13.84
N ILE A 9 -5.45 21.16 14.94
CA ILE A 9 -4.62 20.21 15.70
C ILE A 9 -5.41 19.47 16.80
N GLY A 10 -6.56 19.99 17.23
CA GLY A 10 -7.29 19.41 18.36
C GLY A 10 -6.69 19.74 19.73
N ALA A 11 -7.23 19.12 20.78
CA ALA A 11 -6.75 19.29 22.14
C ALA A 11 -5.50 18.43 22.39
N PRO A 12 -4.50 18.92 23.15
CA PRO A 12 -3.31 18.12 23.47
C PRO A 12 -3.72 16.87 24.28
N ILE A 13 -3.27 15.71 23.82
CA ILE A 13 -3.52 14.43 24.48
C ILE A 13 -2.42 14.22 25.53
N ALA A 14 -2.83 13.92 26.76
CA ALA A 14 -1.91 13.77 27.88
C ALA A 14 -1.07 12.50 27.73
N THR A 15 0.26 12.66 27.72
CA THR A 15 1.26 11.59 27.57
C THR A 15 1.10 10.44 28.56
N GLU A 16 0.53 10.70 29.75
CA GLU A 16 0.30 9.71 30.81
C GLU A 16 -0.71 8.60 30.44
N ARG A 17 -1.58 8.82 29.43
CA ARG A 17 -2.50 7.79 28.94
C ARG A 17 -1.89 6.85 27.90
N MET A 18 -0.72 7.16 27.34
CA MET A 18 -0.13 6.43 26.21
C MET A 18 0.72 5.22 26.61
N ALA A 19 1.21 5.14 27.86
CA ALA A 19 2.20 4.12 28.25
C ALA A 19 1.61 2.76 28.67
N HIS A 20 0.29 2.67 28.92
CA HIS A 20 -0.29 1.52 29.64
C HIS A 20 -1.26 0.63 28.86
N GLU A 21 -1.70 0.98 27.66
CA GLU A 21 -2.54 0.09 26.86
C GLU A 21 -1.74 -0.64 25.78
N ARG A 22 -1.35 -1.88 26.07
CA ARG A 22 -0.91 -2.81 25.02
C ARG A 22 -2.10 -3.05 24.09
N LEU A 23 -1.99 -2.61 22.83
CA LEU A 23 -3.00 -2.89 21.80
C LEU A 23 -3.23 -4.41 21.72
N PRO A 24 -4.48 -4.88 21.82
CA PRO A 24 -4.77 -6.30 21.68
C PRO A 24 -4.35 -6.77 20.28
N LYS A 25 -3.86 -8.00 20.17
CA LYS A 25 -3.27 -8.54 18.93
C LYS A 25 -4.17 -8.37 17.70
N ILE A 26 -5.48 -8.48 17.88
CA ILE A 26 -6.50 -8.33 16.85
C ILE A 26 -6.55 -6.90 16.29
N LEU A 27 -6.30 -5.89 17.12
CA LEU A 27 -6.21 -4.50 16.65
C LEU A 27 -4.79 -4.17 16.17
N ALA A 28 -3.76 -4.71 16.82
CA ALA A 28 -2.38 -4.46 16.46
C ALA A 28 -2.03 -4.99 15.06
N LEU A 29 -2.44 -6.23 14.74
CA LEU A 29 -2.10 -6.88 13.48
C LEU A 29 -2.50 -6.05 12.23
N PRO A 30 -3.77 -5.63 12.03
CA PRO A 30 -4.16 -4.85 10.87
C PRO A 30 -3.50 -3.46 10.83
N ILE A 31 -3.31 -2.83 12.00
CA ILE A 31 -2.66 -1.51 12.09
C ILE A 31 -1.21 -1.59 11.61
N PHE A 32 -0.46 -2.59 12.07
CA PHE A 32 0.94 -2.77 11.67
C PHE A 32 1.10 -3.42 10.28
N ALA A 33 0.12 -4.22 9.83
CA ALA A 33 0.13 -4.83 8.51
C ALA A 33 -0.40 -3.91 7.40
N SER A 34 -0.96 -2.74 7.74
CA SER A 34 -1.63 -1.87 6.78
C SER A 34 -0.75 -1.50 5.58
N ASP A 35 0.54 -1.28 5.80
CA ASP A 35 1.50 -0.90 4.74
C ASP A 35 1.77 -2.06 3.76
N ALA A 36 1.89 -3.28 4.29
CA ALA A 36 2.00 -4.48 3.47
C ALA A 36 0.69 -4.75 2.71
N LEU A 37 -0.46 -4.54 3.35
CA LEU A 37 -1.77 -4.70 2.72
C LEU A 37 -1.98 -3.69 1.59
N SER A 38 -1.66 -2.41 1.79
CA SER A 38 -1.77 -1.40 0.73
C SER A 38 -0.85 -1.70 -0.46
N SER A 39 0.34 -2.23 -0.21
CA SER A 39 1.28 -2.63 -1.26
C SER A 39 0.73 -3.71 -2.19
N THR A 40 -0.06 -4.65 -1.66
CA THR A 40 -0.68 -5.70 -2.49
C THR A 40 -1.74 -5.18 -3.46
N ALA A 41 -2.32 -4.01 -3.20
CA ALA A 41 -3.37 -3.44 -4.05
C ALA A 41 -2.86 -2.90 -5.38
N TYR A 42 -1.58 -2.49 -5.47
CA TYR A 42 -0.96 -1.99 -6.71
C TYR A 42 0.15 -2.89 -7.24
N ALA A 43 0.69 -3.81 -6.44
CA ALA A 43 1.84 -4.65 -6.81
C ALA A 43 1.66 -5.43 -8.12
N SER A 44 0.46 -5.96 -8.39
CA SER A 44 0.21 -6.72 -9.62
C SER A 44 0.36 -5.86 -10.88
N GLU A 45 -0.16 -4.62 -10.84
CA GLU A 45 -0.05 -3.69 -11.95
C GLU A 45 1.40 -3.23 -12.15
N GLU A 46 2.12 -2.96 -11.06
CA GLU A 46 3.54 -2.58 -11.13
C GLU A 46 4.43 -3.68 -11.73
N ILE A 47 4.16 -4.96 -11.41
CA ILE A 47 4.86 -6.09 -12.06
C ILE A 47 4.61 -6.07 -13.57
N MET A 48 3.36 -5.87 -13.99
CA MET A 48 3.01 -5.82 -15.41
C MET A 48 3.61 -4.60 -16.10
N ALA A 49 3.66 -3.44 -15.43
CA ALA A 49 4.25 -2.21 -15.95
C ALA A 49 5.76 -2.38 -16.16
N ALA A 50 6.45 -3.00 -15.20
CA ALA A 50 7.86 -3.36 -15.33
C ALA A 50 8.10 -4.34 -16.50
N LEU A 51 7.24 -5.35 -16.65
CA LEU A 51 7.33 -6.29 -17.77
C LEU A 51 7.02 -5.64 -19.12
N LEU A 52 6.12 -4.65 -19.16
CA LEU A 52 5.72 -3.97 -20.39
C LEU A 52 6.92 -3.29 -21.06
N VAL A 53 7.84 -2.76 -20.27
CA VAL A 53 9.11 -2.17 -20.76
C VAL A 53 9.98 -3.23 -21.45
N ALA A 54 9.97 -4.47 -20.97
CA ALA A 54 10.69 -5.59 -21.57
C ALA A 54 9.94 -6.24 -22.75
N GLY A 55 8.62 -6.02 -22.85
CA GLY A 55 7.74 -6.49 -23.93
C GLY A 55 6.56 -7.32 -23.44
N THR A 56 5.44 -7.25 -24.16
CA THR A 56 4.16 -7.90 -23.82
C THR A 56 4.22 -9.43 -23.88
N SER A 57 5.17 -9.99 -24.62
CA SER A 57 5.38 -11.44 -24.74
C SER A 57 5.80 -12.12 -23.44
N ILE A 58 6.22 -11.33 -22.44
CA ILE A 58 6.77 -11.81 -21.16
C ILE A 58 5.71 -11.77 -20.04
N PHE A 59 4.49 -11.29 -20.30
CA PHE A 59 3.42 -11.22 -19.29
C PHE A 59 3.05 -12.57 -18.68
N ASN A 60 3.30 -13.67 -19.39
CA ASN A 60 3.15 -15.03 -18.87
C ASN A 60 4.13 -15.36 -17.72
N MET A 61 5.19 -14.58 -17.51
CA MET A 61 6.13 -14.72 -16.39
C MET A 61 5.60 -14.13 -15.07
N THR A 62 4.48 -13.39 -15.10
CA THR A 62 3.90 -12.74 -13.90
C THR A 62 3.70 -13.72 -12.72
N PRO A 63 3.19 -14.95 -12.90
CA PRO A 63 3.06 -15.91 -11.80
C PRO A 63 4.41 -16.37 -11.24
N MET A 64 5.42 -16.55 -12.10
CA MET A 64 6.77 -16.97 -11.69
C MET A 64 7.48 -15.87 -10.92
N LEU A 65 7.35 -14.61 -11.35
CA LEU A 65 7.86 -13.45 -10.61
C LEU A 65 7.15 -13.28 -9.26
N SER A 66 5.84 -13.48 -9.23
CA SER A 66 5.07 -13.46 -7.99
C SER A 66 5.58 -14.51 -7.00
N LEU A 67 5.89 -15.73 -7.47
CA LEU A 67 6.50 -16.77 -6.64
C LEU A 67 7.89 -16.37 -6.12
N ALA A 68 8.73 -15.76 -6.97
CA ALA A 68 10.03 -15.26 -6.56
C ALA A 68 9.92 -14.18 -5.45
N ILE A 69 8.94 -13.29 -5.55
CA ILE A 69 8.64 -12.28 -4.52
C ILE A 69 8.19 -12.95 -3.21
N VAL A 70 7.36 -14.00 -3.26
CA VAL A 70 6.96 -14.77 -2.06
C VAL A 70 8.16 -15.41 -1.38
N VAL A 71 9.09 -15.98 -2.15
CA VAL A 71 10.35 -16.53 -1.61
C VAL A 71 11.18 -15.43 -0.96
N LEU A 72 11.35 -14.29 -1.62
CA LEU A 72 12.07 -13.14 -1.08
C LEU A 72 11.44 -12.64 0.23
N LEU A 73 10.12 -12.47 0.27
CA LEU A 73 9.39 -12.07 1.49
C LEU A 73 9.57 -13.09 2.61
N THR A 74 9.60 -14.39 2.30
CA THR A 74 9.86 -15.43 3.31
C THR A 74 11.25 -15.25 3.94
N ILE A 75 12.27 -14.98 3.12
CA ILE A 75 13.64 -14.70 3.61
C ILE A 75 13.64 -13.45 4.50
N VAL A 76 12.98 -12.37 4.07
CA VAL A 76 12.88 -11.12 4.84
C VAL A 76 12.19 -11.34 6.18
N VAL A 77 11.07 -12.09 6.20
CA VAL A 77 10.35 -12.42 7.44
C VAL A 77 11.24 -13.20 8.40
N ILE A 78 11.98 -14.20 7.92
CA ILE A 78 12.91 -14.97 8.76
C ILE A 78 14.00 -14.05 9.33
N SER A 79 14.58 -13.17 8.51
CA SER A 79 15.60 -12.21 8.94
C SER A 79 15.05 -11.22 9.98
N TYR A 80 13.86 -10.66 9.76
CA TYR A 80 13.23 -9.74 10.72
C TYR A 80 12.88 -10.41 12.04
N ARG A 81 12.47 -11.68 12.02
CA ARG A 81 12.28 -12.45 13.26
C ARG A 81 13.56 -12.54 14.07
N GLN A 82 14.71 -12.77 13.42
CA GLN A 82 16.01 -12.81 14.10
C GLN A 82 16.34 -11.45 14.74
N ILE A 83 16.13 -10.34 14.03
CA ILE A 83 16.36 -8.99 14.54
C ILE A 83 15.46 -8.71 15.76
N VAL A 84 14.16 -9.00 15.67
CA VAL A 84 13.21 -8.77 16.77
C VAL A 84 13.59 -9.57 18.03
N MET A 85 14.12 -10.79 17.87
CA MET A 85 14.59 -11.60 19.00
C MET A 85 15.92 -11.08 19.58
N ALA A 86 16.82 -10.56 18.74
CA ALA A 86 18.10 -9.99 19.18
C ALA A 86 17.96 -8.59 19.81
N TYR A 87 16.94 -7.83 19.40
CA TYR A 87 16.68 -6.46 19.85
C TYR A 87 15.29 -6.32 20.52
N PRO A 88 15.07 -6.94 21.69
CA PRO A 88 13.75 -6.98 22.35
C PRO A 88 13.29 -5.63 22.88
N SER A 89 14.22 -4.69 23.14
CA SER A 89 13.92 -3.30 23.52
C SER A 89 13.41 -2.46 22.35
N GLY A 90 13.34 -3.03 21.14
CA GLY A 90 13.11 -2.32 19.90
C GLY A 90 14.42 -1.77 19.33
N GLY A 91 14.59 -1.91 18.02
CA GLY A 91 15.75 -1.39 17.30
C GLY A 91 15.42 -1.39 15.82
N GLY A 92 15.12 -0.22 15.26
CA GLY A 92 14.93 -0.06 13.82
C GLY A 92 16.24 -0.26 13.05
N ALA A 93 16.16 -0.26 11.72
CA ALA A 93 17.33 -0.47 10.86
C ALA A 93 18.52 0.45 11.20
N TYR A 94 18.26 1.68 11.67
CA TYR A 94 19.28 2.60 12.17
C TYR A 94 20.10 2.05 13.34
N ILE A 95 19.43 1.54 14.38
CA ILE A 95 20.10 1.03 15.60
C ILE A 95 20.88 -0.24 15.27
N VAL A 96 20.26 -1.17 14.51
CA VAL A 96 20.91 -2.41 14.10
C VAL A 96 22.13 -2.13 13.23
N ALA A 97 22.05 -1.20 12.28
CA ALA A 97 23.20 -0.81 11.46
C ALA A 97 24.28 -0.08 12.29
N GLY A 98 23.89 0.75 13.26
CA GLY A 98 24.81 1.45 14.15
C GLY A 98 25.66 0.50 14.98
N ASP A 99 25.01 -0.47 15.61
CA ASP A 99 25.68 -1.43 16.50
C ASP A 99 26.61 -2.39 15.73
N ASN A 100 26.30 -2.70 14.47
CA ASN A 100 27.02 -3.74 13.71
C ASN A 100 27.99 -3.19 12.65
N LEU A 101 27.71 -2.02 12.07
CA LEU A 101 28.43 -1.47 10.91
C LEU A 101 28.99 -0.06 11.17
N GLY A 102 28.66 0.53 12.32
CA GLY A 102 29.13 1.86 12.72
C GLY A 102 28.23 3.00 12.24
N PRO A 103 28.66 4.26 12.47
CA PRO A 103 27.79 5.43 12.37
C PRO A 103 27.40 5.80 10.94
N ILE A 104 28.30 5.65 9.96
CA ILE A 104 28.03 6.07 8.58
C ILE A 104 26.93 5.17 7.95
N PRO A 105 27.04 3.82 7.99
CA PRO A 105 25.97 2.95 7.48
C PRO A 105 24.64 3.14 8.22
N ALA A 106 24.68 3.41 9.53
CA ALA A 106 23.49 3.74 10.31
C ALA A 106 22.79 5.00 9.80
N GLN A 107 23.54 6.08 9.56
CA GLN A 107 22.99 7.32 9.01
C GLN A 107 22.38 7.11 7.63
N VAL A 108 23.02 6.31 6.76
CA VAL A 108 22.43 5.93 5.46
C VAL A 108 21.12 5.17 5.66
N ALA A 109 21.07 4.20 6.57
CA ALA A 109 19.84 3.48 6.88
C ALA A 109 18.73 4.42 7.40
N GLY A 110 19.08 5.38 8.26
CA GLY A 110 18.14 6.39 8.76
C GLY A 110 17.62 7.31 7.66
N ALA A 111 18.50 7.80 6.78
CA ALA A 111 18.11 8.64 5.65
C ALA A 111 17.19 7.89 4.67
N SER A 112 17.53 6.63 4.36
CA SER A 112 16.71 5.78 3.51
C SER A 112 15.31 5.54 4.09
N LEU A 113 15.19 5.33 5.41
CA LEU A 113 13.89 5.18 6.07
C LEU A 113 13.02 6.45 5.99
N LEU A 114 13.64 7.64 6.06
CA LEU A 114 12.88 8.89 5.90
C LEU A 114 12.34 9.05 4.47
N VAL A 115 13.16 8.70 3.46
CA VAL A 115 12.72 8.71 2.06
C VAL A 115 11.63 7.67 1.84
N ASP A 116 11.80 6.46 2.38
CA ASP A 116 10.81 5.38 2.33
C ASP A 116 9.46 5.85 2.87
N TYR A 117 9.42 6.47 4.06
CA TYR A 117 8.16 6.99 4.61
C TYR A 117 7.48 8.06 3.76
N ILE A 118 8.25 8.93 3.09
CA ILE A 118 7.69 9.93 2.17
C ILE A 118 7.11 9.23 0.94
N LEU A 119 7.85 8.29 0.36
CA LEU A 119 7.42 7.54 -0.82
C LEU A 119 6.20 6.66 -0.52
N THR A 120 6.14 5.99 0.62
CA THR A 120 4.99 5.17 1.01
C THR A 120 3.70 5.99 1.02
N VAL A 121 3.71 7.20 1.58
CA VAL A 121 2.54 8.08 1.58
C VAL A 121 2.19 8.55 0.17
N ALA A 122 3.19 8.92 -0.63
CA ALA A 122 2.99 9.39 -2.01
C ALA A 122 2.42 8.30 -2.92
N VAL A 123 3.00 7.10 -2.88
CA VAL A 123 2.57 5.95 -3.69
C VAL A 123 1.20 5.45 -3.24
N SER A 124 1.00 5.27 -1.93
CA SER A 124 -0.29 4.76 -1.41
C SER A 124 -1.44 5.72 -1.68
N SER A 125 -1.22 7.03 -1.57
CA SER A 125 -2.25 8.03 -1.90
C SER A 125 -2.55 8.05 -3.40
N SER A 126 -1.53 7.94 -4.26
CA SER A 126 -1.70 7.88 -5.72
C SER A 126 -2.45 6.63 -6.16
N ALA A 127 -2.06 5.45 -5.65
CA ALA A 127 -2.74 4.19 -5.91
C ALA A 127 -4.19 4.19 -5.39
N GLY A 128 -4.42 4.76 -4.20
CA GLY A 128 -5.76 4.92 -3.64
C GLY A 128 -6.67 5.79 -4.52
N VAL A 129 -6.15 6.91 -5.03
CA VAL A 129 -6.88 7.78 -5.96
C VAL A 129 -7.13 7.08 -7.30
N ALA A 130 -6.16 6.32 -7.82
CA ALA A 130 -6.35 5.54 -9.04
C ALA A 130 -7.49 4.51 -8.90
N ALA A 131 -7.58 3.82 -7.76
CA ALA A 131 -8.69 2.91 -7.45
C ALA A 131 -10.04 3.63 -7.39
N ILE A 132 -10.11 4.82 -6.78
CA ILE A 132 -11.33 5.65 -6.74
C ILE A 132 -11.73 6.13 -8.15
N SER A 133 -10.76 6.58 -8.95
CA SER A 133 -11.00 6.99 -10.34
C SER A 133 -11.54 5.83 -11.18
N SER A 134 -10.98 4.63 -11.01
CA SER A 134 -11.45 3.41 -11.67
C SER A 134 -12.89 3.06 -11.28
N LEU A 135 -13.21 3.12 -9.98
CA LEU A 135 -14.57 2.91 -9.48
C LEU A 135 -15.57 3.90 -10.10
N ILE A 136 -15.23 5.20 -10.13
CA ILE A 136 -16.12 6.24 -10.65
C ILE A 136 -16.35 6.06 -12.15
N LYS A 137 -15.31 5.77 -12.93
CA LYS A 137 -15.45 5.48 -14.37
C LYS A 137 -16.34 4.26 -14.63
N GLY A 138 -16.28 3.24 -13.77
CA GLY A 138 -17.15 2.07 -13.85
C GLY A 138 -18.65 2.41 -13.74
N PHE A 139 -19.01 3.46 -13.01
CA PHE A 139 -20.39 3.94 -12.89
C PHE A 139 -20.74 5.11 -13.82
N ARG A 140 -19.77 5.98 -14.13
CA ARG A 140 -19.93 7.18 -14.94
C ARG A 140 -18.72 7.35 -15.88
N PRO A 141 -18.71 6.67 -17.03
CA PRO A 141 -17.60 6.71 -17.97
C PRO A 141 -17.30 8.11 -18.53
N ASP A 142 -18.35 8.93 -18.69
CA ASP A 142 -18.24 10.26 -19.33
C ASP A 142 -17.71 11.35 -18.39
N PHE A 143 -17.54 11.07 -17.10
CA PHE A 143 -17.08 12.07 -16.14
C PHE A 143 -15.54 12.20 -16.20
N PRO A 144 -14.98 13.40 -16.47
CA PRO A 144 -13.55 13.60 -16.70
C PRO A 144 -12.76 13.67 -15.37
N ILE A 145 -12.80 12.58 -14.60
CA ILE A 145 -12.17 12.50 -13.27
C ILE A 145 -10.65 12.59 -13.33
N ASP A 146 -10.04 12.16 -14.43
CA ASP A 146 -8.58 12.11 -14.60
C ASP A 146 -7.93 13.49 -14.46
N ASN A 147 -8.65 14.55 -14.83
CA ASN A 147 -8.20 15.94 -14.70
C ASN A 147 -8.05 16.40 -13.24
N TYR A 148 -8.61 15.64 -12.29
CA TYR A 148 -8.61 15.97 -10.86
C TYR A 148 -7.69 15.05 -10.04
N THR A 149 -6.95 14.15 -10.68
CA THR A 149 -6.12 13.13 -10.01
C THR A 149 -5.15 13.74 -9.01
N VAL A 150 -4.38 14.76 -9.43
CA VAL A 150 -3.39 15.42 -8.57
C VAL A 150 -4.05 16.11 -7.38
N GLN A 151 -5.16 16.82 -7.61
CA GLN A 151 -5.90 17.53 -6.56
C GLN A 151 -6.49 16.54 -5.55
N MET A 152 -6.98 15.39 -6.01
CA MET A 152 -7.47 14.32 -5.13
C MET A 152 -6.34 13.72 -4.29
N CYS A 153 -5.15 13.48 -4.87
CA CYS A 153 -3.99 13.00 -4.12
C CYS A 153 -3.59 14.00 -3.02
N LEU A 154 -3.45 15.28 -3.38
CA LEU A 154 -3.11 16.33 -2.41
C LEU A 154 -4.19 16.48 -1.32
N ALA A 155 -5.46 16.40 -1.69
CA ALA A 155 -6.57 16.43 -0.73
C ALA A 155 -6.54 15.22 0.20
N ALA A 156 -6.26 14.02 -0.30
CA ALA A 156 -6.13 12.80 0.51
C ALA A 156 -4.97 12.89 1.50
N VAL A 157 -3.80 13.37 1.05
CA VAL A 157 -2.63 13.60 1.92
C VAL A 157 -2.99 14.62 2.99
N ALA A 158 -3.54 15.78 2.61
CA ALA A 158 -3.95 16.82 3.57
C ALA A 158 -4.98 16.29 4.59
N PHE A 159 -5.95 15.49 4.14
CA PHE A 159 -6.95 14.88 4.99
C PHE A 159 -6.32 13.93 6.01
N ILE A 160 -5.44 13.03 5.57
CA ILE A 160 -4.69 12.11 6.45
C ILE A 160 -3.81 12.90 7.41
N THR A 161 -3.18 13.99 6.97
CA THR A 161 -2.42 14.89 7.84
C THR A 161 -3.30 15.46 8.95
N VAL A 162 -4.48 15.99 8.65
CA VAL A 162 -5.40 16.53 9.67
C VAL A 162 -5.87 15.43 10.63
N ILE A 163 -6.18 14.24 10.14
CA ILE A 163 -6.55 13.08 10.95
C ILE A 163 -5.42 12.71 11.93
N ASN A 164 -4.18 12.63 11.44
CA ASN A 164 -3.02 12.31 12.24
C ASN A 164 -2.73 13.39 13.29
N LEU A 165 -2.86 14.67 12.92
CA LEU A 165 -2.69 15.79 13.85
C LEU A 165 -3.74 15.79 14.97
N ARG A 166 -4.96 15.32 14.69
CA ARG A 166 -6.07 15.19 15.68
C ARG A 166 -5.96 13.96 16.58
N GLY A 167 -4.94 13.12 16.43
CA GLY A 167 -4.73 11.95 17.27
C GLY A 167 -5.65 10.76 16.96
N ALA A 168 -6.28 10.71 15.78
CA ALA A 168 -7.18 9.61 15.41
C ALA A 168 -6.50 8.23 15.40
N LYS A 169 -5.16 8.18 15.32
CA LYS A 169 -4.33 6.96 15.44
C LYS A 169 -4.52 6.23 16.77
N GLU A 170 -5.07 6.88 17.80
CA GLU A 170 -5.33 6.27 19.11
C GLU A 170 -6.58 5.39 19.12
N SER A 171 -7.50 5.57 18.17
CA SER A 171 -8.68 4.72 18.02
C SER A 171 -8.35 3.54 17.12
N GLY A 172 -7.62 2.54 17.63
CA GLY A 172 -7.18 1.36 16.87
C GLY A 172 -8.29 0.62 16.11
N VAL A 173 -9.55 0.78 16.55
CA VAL A 173 -10.75 0.25 15.86
C VAL A 173 -10.98 0.91 14.49
N ALA A 174 -10.74 2.21 14.35
CA ALA A 174 -11.00 2.96 13.11
C ALA A 174 -10.09 2.49 11.96
N PHE A 175 -8.90 1.98 12.27
CA PHE A 175 -7.96 1.42 11.31
C PHE A 175 -8.14 -0.09 11.08
N ALA A 176 -8.63 -0.83 12.08
CA ALA A 176 -8.84 -2.26 11.94
C ALA A 176 -10.00 -2.61 10.99
N ILE A 177 -11.08 -1.83 10.98
CA ILE A 177 -12.26 -2.12 10.14
C ILE A 177 -11.89 -2.13 8.65
N PRO A 178 -11.31 -1.07 8.05
CA PRO A 178 -10.96 -1.09 6.62
C PRO A 178 -10.00 -2.21 6.25
N ALA A 179 -9.01 -2.49 7.10
CA ALA A 179 -8.02 -3.54 6.85
C ALA A 179 -8.66 -4.93 6.81
N TYR A 180 -9.50 -5.27 7.79
CA TYR A 180 -10.18 -6.57 7.80
C TYR A 180 -11.24 -6.68 6.69
N SER A 181 -11.95 -5.60 6.38
CA SER A 181 -12.85 -5.56 5.22
C SER A 181 -12.09 -5.81 3.92
N PHE A 182 -10.93 -5.18 3.73
CA PHE A 182 -10.08 -5.42 2.55
C PHE A 182 -9.67 -6.89 2.44
N ILE A 183 -9.17 -7.48 3.53
CA ILE A 183 -8.78 -8.90 3.57
C ILE A 183 -9.96 -9.81 3.19
N LEU A 184 -11.13 -9.57 3.77
CA LEU A 184 -12.33 -10.37 3.50
C LEU A 184 -12.78 -10.24 2.04
N LEU A 185 -12.81 -9.01 1.50
CA LEU A 185 -13.18 -8.76 0.11
C LEU A 185 -12.18 -9.39 -0.86
N MET A 186 -10.88 -9.32 -0.56
CA MET A 186 -9.83 -9.95 -1.37
C MET A 186 -9.98 -11.49 -1.40
N TYR A 187 -10.16 -12.13 -0.25
CA TYR A 187 -10.41 -13.56 -0.22
C TYR A 187 -11.71 -13.94 -0.93
N GLY A 188 -12.76 -13.13 -0.79
CA GLY A 188 -14.02 -13.31 -1.50
C GLY A 188 -13.84 -13.21 -3.02
N LEU A 189 -13.09 -12.22 -3.50
CA LEU A 189 -12.78 -12.02 -4.91
C LEU A 189 -12.00 -13.21 -5.50
N ILE A 190 -10.96 -13.66 -4.79
CA ILE A 190 -10.16 -14.83 -5.20
C ILE A 190 -11.05 -16.08 -5.22
N GLY A 191 -11.83 -16.32 -4.17
CA GLY A 191 -12.72 -17.48 -4.08
C GLY A 191 -13.77 -17.51 -5.18
N TYR A 192 -14.37 -16.35 -5.48
CA TYR A 192 -15.32 -16.20 -6.59
C TYR A 192 -14.65 -16.43 -7.95
N GLY A 193 -13.43 -15.91 -8.15
CA GLY A 193 -12.64 -16.16 -9.36
C GLY A 193 -12.34 -17.64 -9.58
N VAL A 194 -11.94 -18.36 -8.52
CA VAL A 194 -11.71 -19.82 -8.58
C VAL A 194 -13.01 -20.56 -8.87
N TYR A 195 -14.12 -20.18 -8.26
CA TYR A 195 -15.43 -20.76 -8.56
C TYR A 195 -15.84 -20.57 -10.03
N GLN A 196 -15.64 -19.36 -10.56
CA GLN A 196 -15.90 -19.06 -11.98
C GLN A 196 -14.98 -19.87 -12.91
N TYR A 197 -13.71 -20.05 -12.53
CA TYR A 197 -12.76 -20.88 -13.28
C TYR A 197 -13.19 -22.35 -13.30
N MET A 198 -13.54 -22.92 -12.14
CA MET A 198 -13.97 -24.31 -12.02
C MET A 198 -15.30 -24.60 -12.74
N THR A 199 -16.20 -23.62 -12.80
CA THR A 199 -17.49 -23.75 -13.50
C THR A 199 -17.42 -23.39 -14.99
N GLY A 200 -16.25 -22.99 -15.50
CA GLY A 200 -16.04 -22.67 -16.92
C GLY A 200 -16.65 -21.35 -17.39
N HIS A 201 -17.12 -20.51 -16.47
CA HIS A 201 -17.75 -19.21 -16.76
C HIS A 201 -16.75 -18.04 -16.72
N LEU A 202 -15.48 -18.31 -16.38
CA LEU A 202 -14.44 -17.30 -16.37
C LEU A 202 -14.11 -16.87 -17.80
N LYS A 203 -14.54 -15.66 -18.18
CA LYS A 203 -14.16 -15.05 -19.46
C LYS A 203 -12.67 -14.66 -19.41
N PRO A 204 -11.88 -14.95 -20.46
CA PRO A 204 -10.54 -14.40 -20.58
C PRO A 204 -10.65 -12.86 -20.61
N VAL A 205 -9.91 -12.19 -19.73
CA VAL A 205 -9.97 -10.73 -19.58
C VAL A 205 -9.37 -10.02 -20.78
N HIS A 206 -8.32 -10.61 -21.39
CA HIS A 206 -7.68 -10.07 -22.58
C HIS A 206 -7.39 -11.18 -23.60
N SER A 207 -7.71 -10.93 -24.86
CA SER A 207 -7.21 -11.75 -25.96
C SER A 207 -5.69 -11.55 -26.14
N MET A 208 -4.99 -12.52 -26.74
CA MET A 208 -3.57 -12.36 -27.06
C MET A 208 -3.29 -11.13 -27.97
N ALA A 209 -4.29 -10.70 -28.75
CA ALA A 209 -4.23 -9.48 -29.54
C ALA A 209 -4.28 -8.22 -28.65
N GLU A 210 -5.17 -8.17 -27.66
CA GLU A 210 -5.27 -7.08 -26.67
C GLU A 210 -4.01 -6.98 -25.79
N MET A 211 -3.43 -8.12 -25.38
CA MET A 211 -2.17 -8.13 -24.65
C MET A 211 -1.01 -7.55 -25.47
N ASN A 212 -0.99 -7.76 -26.78
CA ASN A 212 0.03 -7.17 -27.67
C ASN A 212 -0.23 -5.68 -27.97
N ALA A 213 -1.46 -5.21 -27.77
CA ALA A 213 -1.83 -3.80 -27.84
C ALA A 213 -1.65 -3.06 -26.50
N ALA A 214 -1.12 -3.73 -25.47
CA ALA A 214 -0.91 -3.12 -24.17
C ALA A 214 0.02 -1.89 -24.27
N ARG A 215 -0.47 -0.75 -23.78
CA ARG A 215 0.25 0.53 -23.75
C ARG A 215 -0.08 1.26 -22.46
N TYR A 216 0.79 2.16 -22.03
CA TYR A 216 0.42 3.09 -20.96
C TYR A 216 -0.78 3.95 -21.41
N ILE A 217 -1.83 4.07 -20.57
CA ILE A 217 -2.97 4.97 -20.81
C ILE A 217 -2.47 6.42 -20.96
N ASN A 218 -1.47 6.77 -20.15
CA ASN A 218 -0.71 8.00 -20.16
C ASN A 218 0.62 7.72 -19.44
N GLU A 219 1.75 8.20 -19.95
CA GLU A 219 3.09 8.04 -19.33
C GLU A 219 3.11 8.48 -17.84
N ASN A 220 2.24 9.42 -17.47
CA ASN A 220 2.13 9.93 -16.10
C ASN A 220 1.16 9.18 -15.19
N SER A 221 0.33 8.28 -15.74
CA SER A 221 -0.74 7.61 -14.96
C SER A 221 -0.31 6.29 -14.33
N GLY A 222 0.77 5.67 -14.83
CA GLY A 222 1.17 4.30 -14.45
C GLY A 222 0.20 3.20 -14.88
N LEU A 223 -1.02 3.56 -15.30
CA LEU A 223 -2.08 2.62 -15.66
C LEU A 223 -1.85 2.03 -17.05
N ILE A 224 -1.97 0.71 -17.17
CA ILE A 224 -1.84 -0.01 -18.44
C ILE A 224 -3.22 -0.13 -19.09
N LYS A 225 -3.31 0.34 -20.33
CA LYS A 225 -4.47 0.10 -21.21
C LYS A 225 -4.20 -1.14 -22.04
N PHE A 226 -5.23 -1.96 -22.16
CA PHE A 226 -5.33 -2.96 -23.20
C PHE A 226 -6.34 -2.43 -24.20
N ASP A 227 -5.91 -2.06 -25.41
CA ASP A 227 -6.83 -1.64 -26.47
C ASP A 227 -7.51 -2.90 -27.04
N ALA A 228 -8.84 -2.91 -27.00
CA ALA A 228 -9.71 -3.90 -27.63
C ALA A 228 -10.07 -3.50 -29.06
#